data_AF-A0A3D3Q8J8-F1
#
_entry.id   AF-A0A3D3Q8J8-F1
#
_cell.length_a   1.000
_cell.length_b   1.000
_cell.length_c   1.000
_cell.angle_alpha   90.00
_cell.angle_beta   90.00
_cell.angle_gamma   90.00
#
_symmetry.space_group_name_H-M   'P 1'
#
loop_
_entity.id
_entity.type
_entity.pdbx_description
1 polymer ?
#
loop_
_entity_poly.entity_id
_entity_poly.type
_entity_poly.pdbx_seq_one_letter_code
_entity_poly.pdbx_strand_id
1 'polypeptide(L)'
;GRGLLVQRVQTDVAKDRLANSAVLQTEYRQRLLQLQYTSYTLSHAIFKTKAQAVAALRRGARGVRFTTIGSGPTPATQLPQAVLAAVRNLAPSQLGGPVSNNSNEQHGWEIIRVDAISVQPFDAVEPQLLSSHVQSEFNAWLGVRLKQADIVVNPRFGTFNRSTGAITAITSTDQLLGGGPAPSASP
;
A
#
# COMPACT_ATOMS: atom_id res chain seq x y z
N GLY A 1 10.71 -30.53 -4.41
CA GLY A 1 10.03 -29.29 -3.98
C GLY A 1 10.81 -28.54 -2.91
N ARG A 2 11.93 -27.89 -3.26
CA ARG A 2 12.68 -26.99 -2.35
C ARG A 2 12.17 -25.55 -2.40
N GLY A 3 11.73 -25.08 -3.58
CA GLY A 3 11.16 -23.73 -3.73
C GLY A 3 9.90 -23.49 -2.90
N LEU A 4 9.00 -24.49 -2.82
CA LEU A 4 7.78 -24.41 -2.00
C LEU A 4 8.09 -24.29 -0.50
N LEU A 5 9.14 -24.97 -0.02
CA LEU A 5 9.60 -24.85 1.38
C LEU A 5 10.14 -23.45 1.66
N VAL A 6 10.96 -22.89 0.76
CA VAL A 6 11.48 -21.52 0.92
C VAL A 6 10.36 -20.50 0.94
N GLN A 7 9.41 -20.59 0.01
CA GLN A 7 8.26 -19.69 -0.07
C GLN A 7 7.35 -19.78 1.17
N ARG A 8 7.18 -20.99 1.72
CA ARG A 8 6.44 -21.21 2.98
C ARG A 8 7.15 -20.51 4.14
N VAL A 9 8.45 -20.74 4.31
CA VAL A 9 9.24 -20.11 5.38
C VAL A 9 9.24 -18.59 5.25
N GLN A 10 9.38 -18.05 4.04
CA GLN A 10 9.29 -16.61 3.79
C GLN A 10 7.96 -16.04 4.28
N THR A 11 6.86 -16.69 3.92
CA THR A 11 5.51 -16.26 4.30
C THR A 11 5.30 -16.35 5.81
N ASP A 12 5.72 -17.45 6.43
CA ASP A 12 5.54 -17.68 7.87
C ASP A 12 6.38 -16.69 8.69
N VAL A 13 7.62 -16.40 8.28
CA VAL A 13 8.46 -15.36 8.93
C VAL A 13 7.81 -13.99 8.85
N ALA A 14 7.26 -13.63 7.69
CA ALA A 14 6.59 -12.34 7.53
C ALA A 14 5.31 -12.27 8.37
N LYS A 15 4.51 -13.35 8.44
CA LYS A 15 3.35 -13.43 9.33
C LYS A 15 3.76 -13.28 10.79
N ASP A 16 4.74 -14.02 11.26
CA ASP A 16 5.16 -13.95 12.67
C ASP A 16 5.66 -12.56 13.07
N ARG A 17 6.30 -11.84 12.14
CA ARG A 17 6.87 -10.50 12.41
C ARG A 17 5.87 -9.37 12.22
N LEU A 18 4.92 -9.51 11.30
CA LEU A 18 4.02 -8.42 10.89
C LEU A 18 2.54 -8.67 11.16
N ALA A 19 2.12 -9.87 11.58
CA ALA A 19 0.74 -10.13 11.96
C ALA A 19 0.31 -9.13 13.02
N ASN A 20 -0.78 -8.41 12.76
CA ASN A 20 -1.30 -7.35 13.62
C ASN A 20 -0.31 -6.21 13.94
N SER A 21 0.75 -6.05 13.13
CA SER A 21 1.74 -5.00 13.36
C SER A 21 1.18 -3.61 13.12
N ALA A 22 1.71 -2.63 13.85
CA ALA A 22 1.40 -1.21 13.64
C ALA A 22 1.76 -0.74 12.22
N VAL A 23 2.69 -1.43 11.54
CA VAL A 23 3.09 -1.15 10.15
C VAL A 23 1.93 -1.41 9.20
N LEU A 24 1.37 -2.63 9.19
CA LEU A 24 0.25 -2.97 8.31
C LEU A 24 -1.00 -2.15 8.62
N GLN A 25 -1.26 -1.89 9.90
CA GLN A 25 -2.37 -1.02 10.33
C GLN A 25 -2.20 0.43 9.84
N THR A 26 -0.98 0.97 9.88
CA THR A 26 -0.69 2.31 9.36
C THR A 26 -0.86 2.35 7.84
N GLU A 27 -0.34 1.35 7.13
CA GLU A 27 -0.50 1.25 5.68
C GLU A 27 -1.97 1.12 5.27
N TYR A 28 -2.75 0.29 5.97
CA TYR A 28 -4.18 0.16 5.75
C TYR A 28 -4.91 1.51 5.91
N ARG A 29 -4.62 2.26 6.98
CA ARG A 29 -5.18 3.62 7.19
C ARG A 29 -4.81 4.57 6.05
N GLN A 30 -3.57 4.53 5.56
CA GLN A 30 -3.15 5.34 4.42
C GLN A 30 -3.92 4.97 3.14
N ARG A 31 -4.10 3.69 2.87
CA ARG A 31 -4.87 3.21 1.71
C ARG A 31 -6.36 3.53 1.80
N LEU A 32 -6.94 3.57 3.00
CA LEU A 32 -8.29 4.11 3.23
C LEU A 32 -8.40 5.58 2.83
N LEU A 33 -7.41 6.41 3.20
CA LEU A 33 -7.38 7.84 2.83
C LEU A 33 -7.23 8.06 1.32
N GLN A 34 -6.59 7.11 0.63
CA GLN A 34 -6.44 7.10 -0.82
C GLN A 34 -7.63 6.46 -1.57
N LEU A 35 -8.67 6.04 -0.86
CA LEU A 35 -9.86 5.40 -1.42
C LEU A 35 -9.60 4.05 -2.12
N GLN A 36 -8.48 3.39 -1.83
CA GLN A 36 -8.18 2.07 -2.39
C GLN A 36 -9.07 0.96 -1.80
N TYR A 37 -9.46 1.13 -0.53
CA TYR A 37 -10.30 0.18 0.23
C TYR A 37 -11.64 0.77 0.66
N THR A 38 -11.97 1.96 0.15
CA THR A 38 -13.20 2.67 0.49
C THR A 38 -13.94 2.99 -0.79
N SER A 39 -15.18 2.49 -0.93
CA SER A 39 -16.07 2.86 -2.01
C SER A 39 -17.24 3.68 -1.49
N TYR A 40 -17.65 4.67 -2.28
CA TYR A 40 -18.79 5.54 -1.98
C TYR A 40 -19.87 5.35 -3.04
N THR A 41 -21.11 5.29 -2.58
CA THR A 41 -22.30 5.44 -3.41
C THR A 41 -22.95 6.77 -3.06
N LEU A 42 -23.21 7.58 -4.09
CA LEU A 42 -23.58 8.99 -3.93
C LEU A 42 -24.79 9.31 -4.79
N SER A 43 -25.68 10.16 -4.31
CA SER A 43 -26.71 10.82 -5.13
C SER A 43 -26.27 12.25 -5.35
N HIS A 44 -26.42 12.80 -6.56
CA HIS A 44 -26.09 14.21 -6.82
C HIS A 44 -27.21 14.99 -7.49
N ALA A 45 -27.13 16.31 -7.46
CA ALA A 45 -28.07 17.20 -8.14
C ALA A 45 -27.32 18.38 -8.73
N ILE A 46 -27.53 18.67 -10.02
CA ILE A 46 -26.82 19.72 -10.75
C ILE A 46 -27.75 20.90 -11.00
N PHE A 47 -27.25 22.09 -10.69
CA PHE A 47 -27.96 23.36 -10.80
C PHE A 47 -27.21 24.33 -11.70
N LYS A 48 -27.92 25.18 -12.44
CA LYS A 48 -27.29 26.18 -13.31
C LYS A 48 -26.49 27.22 -12.54
N THR A 49 -26.93 27.57 -11.32
CA THR A 49 -26.33 28.63 -10.51
C THR A 49 -26.02 28.17 -9.09
N LYS A 50 -25.00 28.78 -8.48
CA LYS A 50 -24.64 28.54 -7.08
C LYS A 50 -25.81 28.82 -6.14
N ALA A 51 -26.55 29.90 -6.39
CA ALA A 51 -27.69 30.30 -5.56
C ALA A 51 -28.79 29.23 -5.54
N GLN A 52 -29.10 28.61 -6.69
CA GLN A 52 -30.04 27.50 -6.76
C GLN A 52 -29.56 26.29 -5.95
N ALA A 53 -28.28 25.94 -6.07
CA ALA A 53 -27.70 24.83 -5.31
C ALA A 53 -27.72 25.11 -3.80
N VAL A 54 -27.36 26.33 -3.36
CA VAL A 54 -27.47 26.72 -1.93
C VAL A 54 -28.92 26.63 -1.44
N ALA A 55 -29.88 27.08 -2.23
CA ALA A 55 -31.29 27.01 -1.87
C ALA A 55 -31.77 25.55 -1.72
N ALA A 56 -31.38 24.67 -2.63
CA ALA A 56 -31.69 23.25 -2.55
C ALA A 56 -31.00 22.55 -1.37
N LEU A 57 -29.74 22.90 -1.07
CA LEU A 57 -29.02 22.38 0.10
C LEU A 57 -29.75 22.73 1.41
N ARG A 58 -30.22 23.99 1.54
CA ARG A 58 -31.02 24.43 2.69
C ARG A 58 -32.35 23.69 2.80
N ARG A 59 -32.99 23.34 1.67
CA ARG A 59 -34.22 22.53 1.67
C ARG A 59 -33.93 21.09 2.10
N GLY A 60 -32.87 20.48 1.57
CA GLY A 60 -32.44 19.13 1.94
C GLY A 60 -32.08 19.03 3.42
N ALA A 61 -31.38 20.03 3.98
CA ALA A 61 -31.07 20.11 5.41
C ALA A 61 -32.32 20.20 6.31
N ARG A 62 -33.46 20.64 5.77
CA ARG A 62 -34.76 20.68 6.47
C ARG A 62 -35.59 19.40 6.30
N GLY A 63 -34.99 18.33 5.77
CA GLY A 63 -35.64 17.02 5.64
C GLY A 63 -36.35 16.77 4.32
N VAL A 64 -36.20 17.66 3.31
CA VAL A 64 -36.65 17.33 1.95
C VAL A 64 -35.82 16.17 1.42
N ARG A 65 -36.49 15.10 0.99
CA ARG A 65 -35.84 13.89 0.49
C ARG A 65 -34.97 14.23 -0.71
N PHE A 66 -33.67 13.96 -0.63
CA PHE A 66 -32.73 14.25 -1.72
C PHE A 66 -33.11 13.56 -3.05
N THR A 67 -33.81 12.42 -2.98
CA THR A 67 -34.35 11.70 -4.13
C THR A 67 -35.36 12.49 -4.96
N THR A 68 -35.91 13.61 -4.45
CA THR A 68 -36.83 14.46 -5.21
C THR A 68 -36.13 15.57 -5.99
N ILE A 69 -34.81 15.74 -5.80
CA ILE A 69 -34.03 16.82 -6.42
C ILE A 69 -32.76 16.34 -7.12
N GLY A 70 -32.32 15.11 -6.86
CA GLY A 70 -31.09 14.55 -7.42
C GLY A 70 -31.31 13.36 -8.35
N SER A 71 -30.23 12.98 -9.03
CA SER A 71 -30.09 11.70 -9.72
C SER A 71 -30.07 10.54 -8.71
N GLY A 72 -30.27 9.33 -9.22
CA GLY A 72 -30.18 8.12 -8.42
C GLY A 72 -28.76 7.82 -7.93
N PRO A 73 -28.61 6.79 -7.08
CA PRO A 73 -27.32 6.39 -6.53
C PRO A 73 -26.32 6.05 -7.64
N THR A 74 -25.14 6.68 -7.59
CA THR A 74 -24.07 6.56 -8.57
C THR A 74 -22.76 6.22 -7.84
N PRO A 75 -21.96 5.26 -8.33
CA PRO A 75 -20.63 4.99 -7.78
C PRO A 75 -19.72 6.22 -7.89
N ALA A 76 -18.99 6.53 -6.83
CA ALA A 76 -18.04 7.64 -6.81
C ALA A 76 -17.03 7.61 -7.96
N THR A 77 -16.58 6.44 -8.41
CA THR A 77 -15.63 6.29 -9.52
C THR A 77 -16.13 6.85 -10.86
N GLN A 78 -17.44 7.11 -10.99
CA GLN A 78 -18.05 7.70 -12.18
C GLN A 78 -18.22 9.23 -12.09
N LEU A 79 -17.86 9.84 -10.95
CA LEU A 79 -18.01 11.27 -10.73
C LEU A 79 -16.70 12.02 -10.96
N PRO A 80 -16.77 13.31 -11.34
CA PRO A 80 -15.58 14.15 -11.48
C PRO A 80 -14.77 14.26 -10.17
N GLN A 81 -13.44 14.35 -10.28
CA GLN A 81 -12.55 14.42 -9.12
C GLN A 81 -12.88 15.58 -8.15
N ALA A 82 -13.35 16.71 -8.67
CA ALA A 82 -13.77 17.85 -7.86
C ALA A 82 -14.95 17.52 -6.92
N VAL A 83 -15.89 16.70 -7.41
CA VAL A 83 -17.03 16.20 -6.64
C VAL A 83 -16.55 15.21 -5.57
N LEU A 84 -15.63 14.32 -5.92
CA LEU A 84 -15.02 13.36 -5.00
C LEU A 84 -14.25 14.01 -3.85
N ALA A 85 -13.56 15.11 -4.11
CA ALA A 85 -12.87 15.87 -3.08
C ALA A 85 -13.85 16.45 -2.04
N ALA A 86 -15.04 16.88 -2.46
CA ALA A 86 -16.03 17.48 -1.58
C ALA A 86 -16.76 16.48 -0.67
N VAL A 87 -16.81 15.20 -1.05
CA VAL A 87 -17.51 14.15 -0.29
C VAL A 87 -16.61 13.36 0.66
N ARG A 88 -15.28 13.48 0.54
CA ARG A 88 -14.32 12.67 1.31
C ARG A 88 -14.51 12.74 2.83
N ASN A 89 -15.06 13.85 3.34
CA ASN A 89 -15.27 14.09 4.77
C ASN A 89 -16.76 14.04 5.18
N LEU A 90 -17.65 13.60 4.30
CA LEU A 90 -19.08 13.52 4.59
C LEU A 90 -19.43 12.15 5.21
N ALA A 91 -20.23 12.18 6.26
CA ALA A 91 -20.83 10.98 6.82
C ALA A 91 -21.98 10.46 5.93
N PRO A 92 -22.39 9.19 6.08
CA PRO A 92 -23.60 8.68 5.42
C PRO A 92 -24.81 9.57 5.71
N SER A 93 -25.67 9.75 4.70
CA SER A 93 -26.82 10.66 4.69
C SER A 93 -26.52 12.16 4.80
N GLN A 94 -25.25 12.56 4.91
CA GLN A 94 -24.87 13.97 4.94
C GLN A 94 -24.88 14.57 3.52
N LEU A 95 -25.31 15.83 3.44
CA LEU A 95 -25.24 16.63 2.22
C LEU A 95 -23.93 17.45 2.20
N GLY A 96 -23.31 17.55 1.03
CA GLY A 96 -22.15 18.40 0.78
C GLY A 96 -22.27 19.22 -0.50
N GLY A 97 -21.36 20.18 -0.66
CA GLY A 97 -21.39 21.19 -1.72
C GLY A 97 -21.99 22.53 -1.24
N PRO A 98 -22.33 23.44 -2.17
CA PRO A 98 -22.31 23.26 -3.62
C PRO A 98 -20.90 23.34 -4.22
N VAL A 99 -20.60 22.41 -5.13
CA VAL A 99 -19.29 22.27 -5.81
C VAL A 99 -19.45 22.69 -7.26
N SER A 100 -18.48 23.42 -7.83
CA SER A 100 -18.49 23.69 -9.26
C SER A 100 -18.13 22.43 -10.03
N ASN A 101 -19.01 21.98 -10.92
CA ASN A 101 -18.72 20.94 -11.88
C ASN A 101 -18.52 21.62 -13.26
N ASN A 102 -17.28 21.60 -13.72
CA ASN A 102 -16.87 22.17 -15.01
C ASN A 102 -16.39 21.08 -15.97
N SER A 103 -16.92 19.86 -15.84
CA SER A 103 -16.63 18.78 -16.79
C SER A 103 -17.21 19.08 -18.18
N ASN A 104 -16.62 18.50 -19.23
CA ASN A 104 -17.03 18.73 -20.63
C ASN A 104 -18.49 18.34 -20.93
N GLU A 105 -19.11 17.51 -20.10
CA GLU A 105 -20.46 16.97 -20.31
C GLU A 105 -21.50 17.64 -19.41
N GLN A 106 -21.08 18.23 -18.28
CA GLN A 106 -21.98 18.78 -17.27
C GLN A 106 -21.39 20.06 -16.67
N HIS A 107 -22.06 21.19 -16.94
CA HIS A 107 -21.70 22.49 -16.40
C HIS A 107 -22.71 22.95 -15.35
N GLY A 108 -22.23 23.25 -14.14
CA GLY A 108 -23.09 23.81 -13.10
C GLY A 108 -22.54 23.68 -11.69
N TRP A 109 -23.44 23.79 -10.74
CA TRP A 109 -23.21 23.68 -9.31
C TRP A 109 -23.88 22.43 -8.79
N GLU A 110 -23.11 21.56 -8.14
CA GLU A 110 -23.55 20.24 -7.73
C GLU A 110 -23.68 20.15 -6.21
N ILE A 111 -24.78 19.57 -5.75
CA ILE A 111 -24.96 19.12 -4.36
C ILE A 111 -24.86 17.61 -4.35
N ILE A 112 -24.20 17.04 -3.35
CA ILE A 112 -24.04 15.60 -3.24
C ILE A 112 -24.57 15.12 -1.89
N ARG A 113 -25.16 13.93 -1.88
CA ARG A 113 -25.49 13.15 -0.68
C ARG A 113 -24.68 11.86 -0.69
N VAL A 114 -24.07 11.51 0.45
CA VAL A 114 -23.49 10.17 0.62
C VAL A 114 -24.61 9.18 0.96
N ASP A 115 -24.88 8.21 0.10
CA ASP A 115 -25.91 7.20 0.34
C ASP A 115 -25.34 6.03 1.13
N ALA A 116 -24.15 5.57 0.74
CA ALA A 116 -23.47 4.46 1.38
C ALA A 116 -21.94 4.64 1.32
N ILE A 117 -21.28 4.15 2.37
CA ILE A 117 -19.83 4.00 2.43
C ILE A 117 -19.57 2.53 2.70
N SER A 118 -18.78 1.90 1.84
CA SER A 118 -18.31 0.53 2.05
C SER A 118 -16.80 0.55 2.24
N VAL A 119 -16.34 -0.05 3.33
CA VAL A 119 -14.94 -0.14 3.70
C VAL A 119 -14.57 -1.61 3.75
N GLN A 120 -13.54 -2.01 3.00
CA GLN A 120 -13.00 -3.36 3.11
C GLN A 120 -12.32 -3.51 4.48
N PRO A 121 -12.72 -4.48 5.31
CA PRO A 121 -12.14 -4.66 6.63
C PRO A 121 -10.67 -5.08 6.52
N PHE A 122 -9.86 -4.74 7.54
CA PHE A 122 -8.43 -5.04 7.58
C PHE A 122 -8.14 -6.51 7.29
N ASP A 123 -8.83 -7.44 7.94
CA ASP A 123 -8.62 -8.88 7.79
C ASP A 123 -8.80 -9.39 6.35
N ALA A 124 -9.66 -8.72 5.56
CA ALA A 124 -9.88 -9.08 4.16
C ALA A 124 -8.71 -8.66 3.26
N VAL A 125 -7.98 -7.61 3.63
CA VAL A 125 -6.89 -7.03 2.83
C VAL A 125 -5.50 -7.29 3.42
N GLU A 126 -5.41 -7.74 4.66
CA GLU A 126 -4.15 -8.08 5.35
C GLU A 126 -3.27 -9.03 4.52
N PRO A 127 -3.78 -10.11 3.88
CA PRO A 127 -2.93 -10.98 3.08
C PRO A 127 -2.26 -10.26 1.90
N GLN A 128 -2.96 -9.29 1.30
CA GLN A 128 -2.44 -8.47 0.19
C GLN A 128 -1.40 -7.48 0.69
N LEU A 129 -1.66 -6.83 1.83
CA LEU A 129 -0.70 -5.92 2.46
C LEU A 129 0.58 -6.68 2.83
N LEU A 130 0.44 -7.82 3.51
CA LEU A 130 1.56 -8.67 3.93
C LEU A 130 2.41 -9.12 2.74
N SER A 131 1.80 -9.49 1.61
CA SER A 131 2.51 -9.96 0.43
C SER A 131 3.58 -8.97 -0.08
N SER A 132 3.36 -7.67 0.13
CA SER A 132 4.31 -6.61 -0.25
C SER A 132 5.56 -6.55 0.64
N HIS A 133 5.52 -7.17 1.82
CA HIS A 133 6.58 -7.16 2.83
C HIS A 133 7.30 -8.50 3.01
N VAL A 134 6.81 -9.58 2.38
CA VAL A 134 7.34 -10.94 2.59
C VAL A 134 8.84 -11.01 2.34
N GLN A 135 9.31 -10.45 1.23
CA GLN A 135 10.72 -10.55 0.83
C GLN A 135 11.63 -9.72 1.74
N SER A 136 11.22 -8.49 2.11
CA SER A 136 12.02 -7.62 2.98
C SER A 136 12.15 -8.19 4.40
N GLU A 137 11.04 -8.66 4.97
CA GLU A 137 11.05 -9.27 6.30
C GLU A 137 11.86 -10.56 6.35
N PHE A 138 11.73 -11.40 5.31
CA PHE A 138 12.53 -12.61 5.21
C PHE A 138 14.03 -12.30 5.13
N ASN A 139 14.43 -11.35 4.28
CA ASN A 139 15.83 -10.96 4.14
C ASN A 139 16.40 -10.38 5.45
N ALA A 140 15.62 -9.56 6.15
CA ALA A 140 16.02 -9.02 7.45
C ALA A 140 16.20 -10.14 8.50
N TRP A 141 15.24 -11.06 8.58
CA TRP A 141 15.31 -12.23 9.46
C TRP A 141 16.52 -13.12 9.12
N LEU A 142 16.73 -13.42 7.85
CA LEU A 142 17.83 -14.25 7.37
C LEU A 142 19.18 -13.61 7.70
N GLY A 143 19.32 -12.29 7.51
CA GLY A 143 20.54 -11.56 7.86
C GLY A 143 20.89 -11.66 9.34
N VAL A 144 19.91 -11.62 10.24
CA VAL A 144 20.14 -11.83 11.68
C VAL A 144 20.60 -13.26 11.96
N ARG A 145 19.95 -14.25 11.35
CA ARG A 145 20.30 -15.67 11.53
C ARG A 145 21.69 -15.99 11.01
N LEU A 146 22.07 -15.49 9.84
CA LEU A 146 23.40 -15.70 9.25
C LEU A 146 24.52 -15.10 10.10
N LYS A 147 24.28 -13.97 10.77
CA LYS A 147 25.26 -13.38 11.71
C LYS A 147 25.47 -14.22 12.97
N GLN A 148 24.43 -14.94 13.41
CA GLN A 148 24.45 -15.80 14.59
C GLN A 148 24.93 -17.23 14.28
N ALA A 149 24.87 -17.65 13.02
CA ALA A 149 25.21 -19.00 12.61
C ALA A 149 26.73 -19.20 12.54
N ASP A 150 27.19 -20.35 13.01
CA ASP A 150 28.58 -20.77 12.84
C ASP A 150 28.75 -21.50 11.51
N ILE A 151 28.86 -20.72 10.44
CA ILE A 151 29.01 -21.23 9.07
C ILE A 151 30.49 -21.31 8.74
N VAL A 152 31.00 -22.55 8.67
CA VAL A 152 32.34 -22.86 8.19
C VAL A 152 32.24 -23.33 6.74
N VAL A 153 32.81 -22.55 5.82
CA VAL A 153 32.95 -22.93 4.41
C VAL A 153 34.29 -23.64 4.24
N ASN A 154 34.30 -24.72 3.46
CA ASN A 154 35.57 -25.36 3.12
C ASN A 154 36.47 -24.33 2.42
N PRO A 155 37.69 -24.07 2.94
CA PRO A 155 38.54 -22.99 2.45
C PRO A 155 38.81 -23.04 0.95
N ARG A 156 38.80 -24.23 0.32
CA ARG A 156 38.98 -24.38 -1.14
C ARG A 156 37.91 -23.67 -1.98
N PHE A 157 36.77 -23.32 -1.38
CA PHE A 157 35.65 -22.66 -2.04
C PHE A 157 35.46 -21.19 -1.61
N GLY A 158 36.28 -20.68 -0.69
CA GLY A 158 36.16 -19.33 -0.19
C GLY A 158 35.97 -19.20 1.31
N THR A 159 35.71 -17.96 1.74
CA THR A 159 35.39 -17.61 3.12
C THR A 159 33.98 -17.06 3.22
N PHE A 160 33.28 -17.41 4.30
CA PHE A 160 31.95 -16.87 4.54
C PHE A 160 32.04 -15.48 5.16
N ASN A 161 31.45 -14.49 4.50
CA ASN A 161 31.36 -13.13 5.02
C ASN A 161 30.07 -12.98 5.85
N ARG A 162 30.22 -12.91 7.17
CA ARG A 162 29.08 -12.79 8.11
C ARG A 162 28.30 -11.48 7.98
N SER A 163 28.90 -10.40 7.48
CA SER A 163 28.21 -9.11 7.37
C SER A 163 27.27 -9.06 6.16
N THR A 164 27.62 -9.76 5.08
CA THR A 164 26.83 -9.80 3.83
C THR A 164 26.07 -11.09 3.62
N GLY A 165 26.42 -12.16 4.34
CA GLY A 165 25.86 -13.50 4.12
C GLY A 165 26.36 -14.17 2.83
N ALA A 166 27.35 -13.59 2.16
CA ALA A 166 27.90 -14.10 0.90
C ALA A 166 29.15 -14.96 1.15
N ILE A 167 29.45 -15.84 0.20
CA ILE A 167 30.74 -16.54 0.13
C ILE A 167 31.67 -15.71 -0.76
N THR A 168 32.79 -15.27 -0.21
CA THR A 168 33.88 -14.67 -0.98
C THR A 168 34.72 -15.81 -1.54
N ALA A 169 34.51 -16.13 -2.82
CA ALA A 169 35.25 -17.17 -3.52
C ALA A 169 36.73 -16.78 -3.63
N ILE A 170 37.62 -17.78 -3.52
CA ILE A 170 39.03 -17.60 -3.88
C ILE A 170 39.11 -17.74 -5.40
N THR A 171 39.17 -16.63 -6.14
CA THR A 171 39.53 -16.68 -7.55
C THR A 171 41.00 -17.06 -7.67
N SER A 172 41.33 -18.03 -8.54
CA SER A 172 42.68 -18.59 -8.72
C SER A 172 43.81 -17.57 -8.87
N THR A 173 43.51 -16.31 -9.20
CA THR A 173 44.49 -15.23 -9.27
C THR A 173 45.08 -14.82 -7.92
N ASP A 174 44.42 -15.05 -6.79
CA ASP A 174 44.94 -14.73 -5.45
C ASP A 174 46.02 -15.74 -4.96
N GLN A 175 46.07 -16.93 -5.56
CA GLN A 175 47.08 -17.94 -5.20
C GLN A 175 48.48 -17.64 -5.74
N LEU A 176 48.63 -16.64 -6.62
CA LEU A 176 49.92 -16.30 -7.24
C LEU A 176 50.72 -15.23 -6.49
N LEU A 177 50.19 -14.63 -5.40
CA LEU A 177 50.86 -13.57 -4.65
C LEU A 177 51.35 -13.98 -3.26
N GLY A 178 51.17 -15.24 -2.85
CA GLY A 178 51.53 -15.73 -1.53
C GLY A 178 52.42 -16.98 -1.55
N GLY A 179 53.72 -16.79 -1.72
CA GLY A 179 54.72 -17.79 -1.30
C GLY A 179 55.44 -18.55 -2.41
N GLY A 180 56.32 -17.86 -3.15
CA GLY A 180 57.48 -18.50 -3.77
C GLY A 180 58.71 -18.22 -2.92
N PRO A 181 59.49 -19.22 -2.46
CA PRO A 181 60.71 -18.96 -1.69
C PRO A 181 61.72 -18.18 -2.55
N ALA A 182 62.30 -17.13 -1.95
CA ALA A 182 63.38 -16.37 -2.55
C ALA A 182 64.59 -17.31 -2.81
N PRO A 183 65.22 -17.26 -4.00
CA PRO A 183 66.47 -17.99 -4.21
C PRO A 183 67.55 -17.38 -3.31
N SER A 184 68.07 -18.20 -2.40
CA SER A 184 69.25 -17.86 -1.60
C SER A 184 70.42 -17.51 -2.51
N ALA A 185 70.93 -16.29 -2.35
CA ALA A 185 72.26 -15.92 -2.81
C ALA A 185 73.32 -16.53 -1.88
N SER A 186 74.48 -16.87 -2.45
CA SER A 186 75.86 -16.78 -1.90
C SER A 186 76.75 -17.93 -2.40
N PRO A 187 78.09 -17.77 -2.43
CA PRO A 187 78.93 -16.64 -2.87
C PRO A 187 79.77 -16.96 -4.12
#